data_AF-A0A352AK51-F1
#
_entry.id   AF-A0A352AK51-F1
#
_cell.length_a   1.000
_cell.length_b   1.000
_cell.length_c   1.000
_cell.angle_alpha   90.00
_cell.angle_beta   90.00
_cell.angle_gamma   90.00
#
_symmetry.space_group_name_H-M   'P 1'
#
loop_
_entity.id
_entity.type
_entity.pdbx_description
1 polymer ?
#
loop_
_entity_poly.entity_id
_entity_poly.type
_entity_poly.pdbx_seq_one_letter_code
_entity_poly.pdbx_strand_id
1 'polypeptide(L)'
;MEVAQESNSTQQDATKAVAEQLFQEGVQLFQQGTAESLRQAIGKFEEALPLYNAVGDRRSEAVTLGYMGYIYNALGEKQKAL
;
A
#
# COMPACT_ATOMS: atom_id res chain seq x y z
N MET A 1 29.34 11.54 24.76
CA MET A 1 29.35 10.27 24.02
C MET A 1 27.89 9.91 23.78
N GLU A 2 27.30 10.34 22.66
CA GLU A 2 25.98 9.85 22.22
C GLU A 2 25.77 10.27 20.75
N VAL A 3 26.21 9.44 19.81
CA VAL A 3 25.94 9.59 18.38
C VAL A 3 25.59 8.21 17.86
N ALA A 4 24.33 7.79 18.03
CA ALA A 4 23.88 6.47 17.57
C ALA A 4 22.39 6.38 17.21
N GLN A 5 21.63 7.50 17.15
CA GLN A 5 20.18 7.44 16.89
C GLN A 5 19.73 7.97 15.51
N GLU A 6 20.55 8.71 14.76
CA GLU A 6 20.13 9.31 13.48
C GLU A 6 20.07 8.33 12.30
N SER A 7 20.82 7.22 12.38
CA SER A 7 20.88 6.24 11.29
C SER A 7 19.59 5.43 11.16
N ASN A 8 18.89 5.19 12.26
CA ASN A 8 17.70 4.33 12.26
C ASN A 8 16.43 5.11 11.90
N SER A 9 16.30 6.36 12.36
CA SER A 9 15.17 7.25 12.01
C SER A 9 15.16 7.60 10.52
N THR A 10 16.31 7.97 9.95
CA THR A 10 16.42 8.31 8.51
C THR A 10 16.04 7.12 7.60
N GLN A 11 16.41 5.90 8.01
CA GLN A 11 16.14 4.69 7.24
C GLN A 11 14.67 4.22 7.38
N GLN A 12 14.08 4.39 8.57
CA GLN A 12 12.64 4.18 8.79
C GLN A 12 11.79 5.22 8.06
N ASP A 13 12.20 6.48 8.05
CA ASP A 13 11.51 7.56 7.34
C ASP A 13 11.52 7.33 5.82
N ALA A 14 12.65 6.91 5.26
CA ALA A 14 12.73 6.53 3.85
C ALA A 14 11.82 5.32 3.54
N THR A 15 11.82 4.30 4.39
CA THR A 15 10.97 3.11 4.23
C THR A 15 9.49 3.48 4.27
N LYS A 16 9.10 4.35 5.20
CA LYS A 16 7.75 4.88 5.32
C LYS A 16 7.36 5.72 4.10
N ALA A 17 8.26 6.55 3.60
CA ALA A 17 8.01 7.37 2.41
C ALA A 17 7.78 6.49 1.17
N VAL A 18 8.57 5.42 0.99
CA VAL A 18 8.36 4.46 -0.09
C VAL A 18 7.03 3.72 0.06
N ALA A 19 6.69 3.28 1.28
CA ALA A 19 5.39 2.65 1.56
C ALA A 19 4.23 3.57 1.20
N GLU A 20 4.31 4.83 1.61
CA GLU A 20 3.30 5.84 1.31
C GLU A 20 3.20 6.13 -0.18
N GLN A 21 4.34 6.21 -0.89
CA GLN A 21 4.34 6.39 -2.34
C GLN A 21 3.61 5.24 -3.05
N LEU A 22 3.94 3.99 -2.70
CA LEU A 22 3.27 2.81 -3.25
C LEU A 22 1.78 2.81 -2.95
N PHE A 23 1.39 3.18 -1.73
CA PHE A 23 -0.01 3.32 -1.34
C PHE A 23 -0.73 4.37 -2.19
N GLN A 24 -0.14 5.55 -2.38
CA GLN A 24 -0.73 6.60 -3.21
C GLN A 24 -0.87 6.19 -4.68
N GLU A 25 0.14 5.51 -5.25
CA GLU A 25 0.05 4.93 -6.59
C GLU A 25 -1.09 3.90 -6.69
N GLY A 26 -1.21 3.02 -5.69
CA GLY A 26 -2.31 2.06 -5.59
C GLY A 26 -3.67 2.72 -5.51
N VAL A 27 -3.81 3.80 -4.73
CA VAL A 27 -5.05 4.59 -4.63
C VAL A 27 -5.37 5.29 -5.95
N GLN A 28 -4.37 5.83 -6.66
CA GLN A 28 -4.59 6.44 -7.98
C GLN A 28 -5.08 5.40 -9.00
N LEU A 29 -4.47 4.23 -9.04
CA LEU A 29 -4.90 3.13 -9.89
C LEU A 29 -6.32 2.66 -9.51
N PHE A 30 -6.61 2.56 -8.22
CA PHE A 30 -7.95 2.25 -7.72
C PHE A 30 -9.01 3.24 -8.23
N GLN A 31 -8.70 4.54 -8.22
CA GLN A 31 -9.59 5.60 -8.72
C GLN A 31 -9.86 5.52 -10.22
N GLN A 32 -8.98 4.91 -11.02
CA GLN A 32 -9.25 4.69 -12.45
C GLN A 32 -10.42 3.72 -12.65
N GLY A 33 -10.66 2.82 -11.70
CA GLY A 33 -11.86 1.99 -11.68
C GLY A 33 -11.98 1.02 -12.85
N THR A 34 -10.90 0.66 -13.55
CA THR A 34 -10.88 -0.37 -14.60
C THR A 34 -10.43 -1.72 -14.03
N ALA A 35 -10.75 -2.85 -14.66
CA ALA A 35 -10.31 -4.15 -14.13
C ALA A 35 -8.77 -4.28 -14.09
N GLU A 36 -8.09 -3.69 -15.06
CA GLU A 36 -6.62 -3.70 -15.13
C GLU A 36 -5.98 -2.83 -14.05
N SER A 37 -6.44 -1.59 -13.90
CA SER A 37 -5.95 -0.68 -12.86
C SER A 37 -6.19 -1.21 -11.45
N LEU A 38 -7.34 -1.86 -11.21
CA LEU A 38 -7.63 -2.55 -9.95
C LEU A 38 -6.62 -3.67 -9.65
N ARG A 39 -6.24 -4.48 -10.66
CA ARG A 39 -5.19 -5.51 -10.48
C ARG A 39 -3.83 -4.89 -10.20
N GLN A 40 -3.47 -3.80 -10.88
CA GLN A 40 -2.22 -3.09 -10.62
C GLN A 40 -2.21 -2.45 -9.21
N ALA A 41 -3.35 -1.90 -8.76
CA ALA A 41 -3.50 -1.33 -7.43
C ALA A 41 -3.25 -2.37 -6.33
N ILE A 42 -3.76 -3.59 -6.49
CA ILE A 42 -3.45 -4.71 -5.57
C ILE A 42 -1.94 -4.93 -5.47
N GLY A 43 -1.23 -5.01 -6.60
CA GLY A 43 0.22 -5.20 -6.59
C GLY A 43 0.96 -4.10 -5.81
N LYS A 44 0.56 -2.84 -5.99
CA LYS A 44 1.12 -1.71 -5.24
C LYS A 44 0.86 -1.80 -3.74
N PHE A 45 -0.34 -2.21 -3.35
CA PHE A 45 -0.70 -2.42 -1.95
C PHE A 45 0.06 -3.60 -1.33
N GLU A 46 0.27 -4.69 -2.08
CA GLU A 46 1.08 -5.84 -1.65
C GLU A 46 2.55 -5.45 -1.42
N GLU A 47 3.12 -4.57 -2.25
CA GLU A 47 4.47 -4.02 -2.06
C GLU A 47 4.57 -3.08 -0.85
N ALA A 48 3.51 -2.33 -0.53
CA ALA A 48 3.50 -1.38 0.59
C ALA A 48 3.36 -2.06 1.97
N LEU A 49 2.62 -3.17 2.07
CA LEU A 49 2.37 -3.91 3.31
C LEU A 49 3.64 -4.28 4.11
N PRO A 50 4.66 -4.94 3.53
CA PRO A 50 5.86 -5.30 4.28
C PRO A 50 6.63 -4.07 4.76
N LEU A 51 6.56 -2.94 4.04
CA LEU A 51 7.21 -1.70 4.43
C LEU A 51 6.50 -1.05 5.62
N TYR A 52 5.16 -1.02 5.62
CA TYR A 52 4.37 -0.57 6.76
C TYR A 52 4.61 -1.43 8.00
N ASN A 53 4.72 -2.75 7.84
CA ASN A 53 5.09 -3.65 8.94
C ASN A 53 6.51 -3.37 9.46
N ALA A 54 7.49 -3.18 8.57
CA ALA A 54 8.88 -2.88 8.94
C ALA A 54 9.03 -1.59 9.75
N VAL A 55 8.20 -0.59 9.50
CA VAL A 55 8.17 0.67 10.27
C VAL A 55 7.15 0.67 11.42
N GLY A 56 6.42 -0.43 11.62
CA GLY A 56 5.42 -0.58 12.68
C GLY A 56 4.12 0.22 12.48
N ASP A 57 3.83 0.68 11.25
CA ASP A 57 2.62 1.45 10.93
C ASP A 57 1.42 0.53 10.66
N ARG A 58 0.84 0.01 11.74
CA ARG A 58 -0.34 -0.85 11.68
C ARG A 58 -1.60 -0.15 11.17
N ARG A 59 -1.65 1.19 11.28
CA ARG A 59 -2.81 1.95 10.80
C ARG A 59 -2.85 1.92 9.28
N SER A 60 -1.71 2.23 8.65
CA SER A 60 -1.59 2.22 7.20
C SER A 60 -1.69 0.80 6.63
N GLU A 61 -1.18 -0.21 7.35
CA GLU A 61 -1.37 -1.63 7.02
C GLU A 61 -2.87 -2.00 6.94
N ALA A 62 -3.65 -1.67 7.98
CA ALA A 62 -5.09 -1.97 8.01
C ALA A 62 -5.86 -1.24 6.91
N VAL A 63 -5.53 0.02 6.63
CA VAL A 63 -6.13 0.80 5.53
C VAL A 63 -5.82 0.13 4.18
N THR A 64 -4.56 -0.25 3.95
CA THR A 64 -4.11 -0.93 2.73
C THR A 64 -4.86 -2.24 2.50
N LEU A 65 -5.01 -3.07 3.54
CA LEU A 65 -5.80 -4.31 3.47
C LEU A 65 -7.28 -4.03 3.16
N GLY A 66 -7.85 -2.95 3.71
CA GLY A 66 -9.22 -2.53 3.42
C GLY A 66 -9.44 -2.19 1.94
N TYR A 67 -8.52 -1.46 1.34
CA TYR A 67 -8.56 -1.18 -0.11
C TYR A 67 -8.46 -2.46 -0.94
N MET A 68 -7.52 -3.36 -0.62
CA MET A 68 -7.39 -4.63 -1.32
C MET A 68 -8.68 -5.46 -1.26
N GLY A 69 -9.32 -5.54 -0.09
CA GLY A 69 -10.61 -6.23 0.08
C GLY A 69 -11.72 -5.66 -0.81
N TYR A 70 -11.83 -4.33 -0.88
CA TYR A 70 -12.77 -3.67 -1.78
C TYR A 70 -12.46 -3.98 -3.25
N ILE A 71 -11.18 -3.97 -3.62
CA ILE A 71 -10.76 -4.26 -5.00
C ILE A 71 -11.10 -5.69 -5.40
N TYR A 72 -10.82 -6.67 -4.54
CA TYR A 72 -11.18 -8.07 -4.83
C TYR A 72 -12.69 -8.24 -5.03
N ASN A 73 -13.51 -7.54 -4.23
CA ASN A 73 -14.95 -7.53 -4.43
C ASN A 73 -15.33 -6.90 -5.79
N ALA A 74 -14.77 -5.73 -6.12
CA ALA A 74 -15.03 -5.03 -7.38
C ALA A 74 -14.60 -5.84 -8.62
N LEU A 75 -13.47 -6.54 -8.56
CA LEU A 75 -13.01 -7.43 -9.63
C LEU A 75 -13.92 -8.66 -9.79
N GLY A 76 -14.38 -9.24 -8.68
CA GLY A 76 -15.32 -10.35 -8.69
C GLY A 76 -16.67 -9.96 -9.29
N GLU A 77 -17.20 -8.80 -8.93
CA GLU A 77 -18.46 -8.27 -9.50
C GLU A 77 -18.31 -7.97 -11.01
N LYS A 78 -17.18 -7.41 -11.44
CA LYS A 78 -16.91 -7.19 -12.87
C LYS A 78 -16.80 -8.49 -13.66
N GLN A 79 -16.21 -9.53 -13.08
CA GLN A 79 -16.11 -10.83 -13.73
C GLN A 79 -17.48 -11.51 -13.91
N LYS A 80 -18.45 -11.24 -13.03
CA LYS A 80 -19.85 -11.70 -13.17
C LYS A 80 -20.68 -10.87 -14.14
N ALA A 81 -20.32 -9.60 -14.32
CA ALA A 81 -21.07 -8.65 -15.14
C ALA A 81 -20.76 -8.72 -16.65
N LEU A 82 -19.71 -9.47 -17.04
CA LEU A 82 -19.31 -9.75 -18.43
C LEU A 82 -19.93 -11.06 -18.93
#